data_AF-A0AAU5B9J1-F1
#
_entry.id   AF-A0AAU5B9J1-F1
#
_cell.length_a   1.000
_cell.length_b   1.000
_cell.length_c   1.000
_cell.angle_alpha   90.00
_cell.angle_beta   90.00
_cell.angle_gamma   90.00
#
_symmetry.space_group_name_H-M   'P 1'
#
loop_
_entity.id
_entity.type
_entity.pdbx_description
1 polymer ?
#
loop_
_entity_poly.entity_id
_entity_poly.type
_entity_poly.pdbx_seq_one_letter_code
_entity_poly.pdbx_strand_id
1 'polypeptide(L)'
;MAAKKNAEADKGERWVPCTCSQFSTGDGKTTGCVATTTRQFAPGHDAKLKSFLIKAGAGAQEVTRTRDGIVTSGQAATMADGFKFGYMVQAGVARAKDKAAEAAIRAERKAEERAAKKAAEDETA
;
A
#
# COMPACT_ATOMS: atom_id res chain seq x y z
N MET A 1 -5.30 -17.67 -35.03
CA MET A 1 -5.12 -16.88 -33.81
C MET A 1 -5.07 -17.84 -32.63
N ALA A 2 -3.90 -18.02 -32.02
CA ALA A 2 -3.64 -19.08 -31.06
C ALA A 2 -4.31 -18.78 -29.71
N ALA A 3 -5.46 -19.40 -29.45
CA ALA A 3 -5.97 -19.58 -28.10
C ALA A 3 -5.00 -20.52 -27.35
N LYS A 4 -4.09 -19.95 -26.55
CA LYS A 4 -3.23 -20.71 -25.65
C LYS A 4 -4.13 -21.38 -24.60
N LYS A 5 -4.33 -22.68 -24.79
CA LYS A 5 -4.92 -23.63 -23.84
C LYS A 5 -4.30 -23.44 -22.45
N ASN A 6 -5.10 -23.03 -21.47
CA ASN A 6 -4.77 -23.28 -20.07
C ASN A 6 -5.22 -24.71 -19.77
N ALA A 7 -4.25 -25.62 -19.89
CA ALA A 7 -4.43 -27.04 -19.64
C ALA A 7 -4.75 -27.30 -18.16
N GLU A 8 -5.65 -28.26 -17.96
CA GLU A 8 -6.16 -28.73 -16.68
C GLU A 8 -5.08 -29.08 -15.64
N ALA A 9 -5.32 -28.72 -14.38
CA ALA A 9 -4.63 -29.26 -13.23
C ALA A 9 -5.66 -29.73 -12.18
N ASP A 10 -6.16 -30.95 -12.37
CA ASP A 10 -6.90 -31.71 -11.37
C ASP A 10 -5.93 -32.67 -10.66
N LYS A 11 -5.57 -32.31 -9.42
CA LYS A 11 -5.12 -33.17 -8.30
C LYS A 11 -4.93 -32.29 -7.07
N GLY A 12 -6.02 -32.04 -6.33
CA GLY A 12 -6.03 -31.73 -4.90
C GLY A 12 -5.40 -30.43 -4.38
N GLU A 13 -4.57 -29.72 -5.14
CA GLU A 13 -3.93 -28.50 -4.70
C GLU A 13 -4.69 -27.29 -5.25
N ARG A 14 -5.54 -26.68 -4.41
CA ARG A 14 -6.29 -25.48 -4.78
C ARG A 14 -5.31 -24.33 -4.99
N TRP A 15 -4.98 -24.06 -6.25
CA TRP A 15 -4.27 -22.85 -6.65
C TRP A 15 -5.17 -21.66 -6.39
N VAL A 16 -4.84 -20.90 -5.35
CA VAL A 16 -5.57 -19.68 -4.96
C VAL A 16 -4.79 -18.45 -5.42
N PRO A 17 -5.48 -17.35 -5.77
CA PRO A 17 -4.81 -16.09 -6.02
C PRO A 17 -4.05 -15.66 -4.76
N CYS A 18 -2.84 -15.09 -4.92
CA CYS A 18 -2.09 -14.54 -3.79
C CYS A 18 -2.96 -13.58 -2.98
N THR A 19 -2.99 -13.70 -1.66
CA THR A 19 -3.75 -12.77 -0.82
C THR A 19 -3.33 -11.31 -1.05
N CYS A 20 -2.07 -11.08 -1.41
CA CYS A 20 -1.55 -9.76 -1.76
C CYS A 20 -2.21 -9.09 -2.98
N SER A 21 -2.74 -9.86 -3.95
CA SER A 21 -3.41 -9.31 -5.14
C SER A 21 -4.85 -8.89 -4.85
N GLN A 22 -5.40 -9.29 -3.71
CA GLN A 22 -6.77 -8.98 -3.29
C GLN A 22 -6.91 -7.53 -2.81
N PHE A 23 -5.81 -6.80 -2.60
CA PHE A 23 -5.81 -5.47 -2.02
C PHE A 23 -5.67 -4.38 -3.10
N SER A 24 -6.50 -3.35 -2.96
CA SER A 24 -6.50 -2.15 -3.78
C SER A 24 -6.73 -0.91 -2.92
N THR A 25 -6.19 0.25 -3.31
CA THR A 25 -6.61 1.54 -2.73
C THR A 25 -7.79 2.12 -3.50
N GLY A 26 -8.46 3.12 -2.93
CA GLY A 26 -9.52 3.87 -3.61
C GLY A 26 -9.12 4.42 -4.98
N ASP A 27 -7.84 4.78 -5.18
CA ASP A 27 -7.32 5.23 -6.49
C ASP A 27 -6.98 4.08 -7.47
N GLY A 28 -7.38 2.85 -7.16
CA GLY A 28 -7.12 1.67 -7.99
C GLY A 28 -5.67 1.15 -7.94
N LYS A 29 -4.82 1.64 -7.03
CA LYS A 29 -3.45 1.10 -6.89
C LYS A 29 -3.54 -0.28 -6.26
N THR A 30 -2.88 -1.26 -6.86
CA THR A 30 -2.78 -2.62 -6.34
C THR A 30 -1.32 -2.98 -6.06
N THR A 31 -1.07 -4.15 -5.48
CA THR A 31 0.29 -4.69 -5.34
C THR A 31 0.89 -5.14 -6.68
N GLY A 32 0.11 -5.11 -7.78
CA GLY A 32 0.51 -5.60 -9.10
C GLY A 32 0.77 -7.11 -9.15
N CYS A 33 0.30 -7.86 -8.15
CA CYS A 33 0.49 -9.29 -8.11
C CYS A 33 -0.58 -10.00 -8.96
N VAL A 34 -0.12 -10.86 -9.87
CA VAL A 34 -0.97 -11.79 -10.66
C VAL A 34 -0.67 -13.26 -10.35
N ALA A 35 0.15 -13.52 -9.32
CA ALA A 35 0.59 -14.87 -8.98
C ALA A 35 -0.53 -15.67 -8.32
N THR A 36 -0.70 -16.91 -8.78
CA THR A 36 -1.46 -17.96 -8.12
C THR A 36 -0.50 -18.84 -7.33
N THR A 37 -0.91 -19.26 -6.14
CA THR A 37 -0.09 -20.06 -5.24
C THR A 37 -0.95 -21.05 -4.48
N THR A 38 -0.34 -22.13 -4.03
CA THR A 38 -0.96 -23.14 -3.16
C THR A 38 -0.98 -22.70 -1.69
N ARG A 39 -0.28 -21.61 -1.36
CA ARG A 39 -0.19 -21.00 -0.03
C ARG A 39 -1.00 -19.70 0.03
N GLN A 40 -1.14 -19.14 1.23
CA GLN A 40 -1.80 -17.84 1.41
C GLN A 40 -1.07 -16.68 0.70
N PHE A 41 0.26 -16.76 0.63
CA PHE A 41 1.11 -15.79 -0.04
C PHE A 41 2.16 -16.49 -0.91
N ALA A 42 2.47 -15.89 -2.05
CA ALA A 42 3.68 -16.22 -2.80
C ALA A 42 4.92 -15.83 -1.96
N PRO A 43 6.07 -16.49 -2.15
CA PRO A 43 7.27 -16.20 -1.36
C PRO A 43 7.65 -14.71 -1.45
N GLY A 44 7.77 -14.05 -0.29
CA GLY A 44 8.12 -12.63 -0.16
C GLY A 44 6.99 -11.63 -0.44
N HIS A 45 5.78 -12.10 -0.81
CA HIS A 45 4.65 -11.20 -1.08
C HIS A 45 3.94 -10.68 0.19
N ASP A 46 4.20 -11.27 1.34
CA ASP A 46 3.80 -10.74 2.65
C ASP A 46 4.48 -9.39 2.92
N ALA A 47 5.78 -9.26 2.60
CA ALA A 47 6.52 -8.00 2.72
C ALA A 47 6.00 -6.94 1.73
N LYS A 48 5.59 -7.37 0.53
CA LYS A 48 4.98 -6.50 -0.49
C LYS A 48 3.63 -5.95 -0.02
N LEU A 49 2.77 -6.82 0.52
CA LEU A 49 1.49 -6.41 1.09
C LEU A 49 1.68 -5.49 2.29
N LYS A 50 2.58 -5.84 3.21
CA LYS A 50 2.93 -5.00 4.36
C LYS A 50 3.35 -3.59 3.93
N SER A 51 4.25 -3.48 2.97
CA SER A 51 4.73 -2.18 2.46
C SER A 51 3.62 -1.38 1.79
N PHE A 52 2.74 -2.04 1.05
CA PHE A 52 1.56 -1.43 0.43
C PHE A 52 0.60 -0.85 1.49
N LEU A 53 0.27 -1.63 2.52
CA LEU A 53 -0.62 -1.20 3.59
C LEU A 53 -0.03 -0.04 4.40
N ILE A 54 1.28 -0.05 4.70
CA ILE A 54 1.95 1.06 5.38
C ILE A 54 1.84 2.34 4.56
N LYS A 55 2.08 2.27 3.24
CA LYS A 55 1.98 3.44 2.35
C LYS A 55 0.54 3.96 2.27
N ALA A 56 -0.45 3.08 2.11
CA ALA A 56 -1.85 3.47 2.07
C ALA A 56 -2.30 4.11 3.39
N GLY A 57 -1.94 3.51 4.53
CA GLY A 57 -2.26 4.05 5.85
C GLY A 57 -1.54 5.36 6.18
N ALA A 58 -0.31 5.54 5.70
CA ALA A 58 0.43 6.80 5.81
C ALA A 58 -0.26 7.93 5.03
N GLY A 59 -0.81 7.62 3.86
CA GLY A 59 -1.62 8.55 3.06
C GLY A 59 -3.06 8.72 3.52
N ALA A 60 -3.44 8.14 4.68
CA ALA A 60 -4.82 8.09 5.17
C ALA A 60 -5.83 7.54 4.13
N GLN A 61 -5.38 6.69 3.22
CA GLN A 61 -6.19 6.11 2.17
C GLN A 61 -6.90 4.85 2.67
N GLU A 62 -8.15 4.70 2.29
CA GLU A 62 -8.88 3.45 2.50
C GLU A 62 -8.36 2.35 1.58
N VAL A 63 -8.26 1.16 2.14
CA VAL A 63 -7.86 -0.05 1.42
C VAL A 63 -9.06 -0.96 1.30
N THR A 64 -9.26 -1.45 0.08
CA THR A 64 -10.31 -2.40 -0.26
C THR A 64 -9.68 -3.76 -0.50
N ARG A 65 -10.25 -4.78 0.15
CA ARG A 65 -9.92 -6.18 -0.06
C ARG A 65 -11.08 -6.87 -0.77
N THR A 66 -10.80 -7.51 -1.90
CA THR A 66 -11.78 -8.33 -2.62
C THR A 66 -11.40 -9.79 -2.50
N ARG A 67 -12.28 -10.59 -1.89
CA ARG A 67 -12.09 -12.04 -1.72
C ARG A 67 -13.39 -12.76 -2.02
N ASP A 68 -13.35 -13.73 -2.92
CA ASP A 68 -14.50 -14.60 -3.23
C ASP A 68 -15.79 -13.81 -3.58
N GLY A 69 -15.64 -12.67 -4.27
CA GLY A 69 -16.74 -11.76 -4.62
C GLY A 69 -17.21 -10.81 -3.51
N ILE A 70 -16.68 -10.96 -2.30
CA ILE A 70 -16.95 -10.07 -1.17
C ILE A 70 -15.90 -8.96 -1.17
N VAL A 71 -16.39 -7.73 -1.19
CA VAL A 71 -15.58 -6.51 -1.11
C VAL A 71 -15.67 -5.98 0.32
N THR A 72 -14.54 -5.78 0.97
CA THR A 72 -14.45 -5.18 2.30
C THR A 72 -13.51 -3.99 2.24
N SER A 73 -14.00 -2.80 2.58
CA SER A 73 -13.20 -1.57 2.69
C SER A 73 -12.89 -1.26 4.14
N GLY A 74 -11.77 -0.59 4.38
CA GLY A 74 -11.40 -0.12 5.71
C GLY A 74 -9.98 0.41 5.81
N GLN A 75 -9.59 0.73 7.04
CA GLN A 75 -8.25 1.23 7.34
C GLN A 75 -7.18 0.17 7.07
N ALA A 76 -6.03 0.60 6.55
CA ALA A 76 -4.92 -0.31 6.24
C ALA A 76 -4.42 -1.11 7.47
N ALA A 77 -4.51 -0.52 8.66
CA ALA A 77 -4.20 -1.18 9.93
C ALA A 77 -5.19 -2.31 10.24
N THR A 78 -6.49 -2.03 10.20
CA THR A 78 -7.56 -3.01 10.46
C THR A 78 -7.55 -4.16 9.45
N MET A 79 -7.24 -3.85 8.19
CA MET A 79 -7.06 -4.85 7.14
C MET A 79 -5.84 -5.76 7.38
N ALA A 80 -4.86 -5.29 8.16
CA ALA A 80 -3.65 -6.04 8.48
C ALA A 80 -3.80 -6.93 9.73
N ASP A 81 -4.79 -6.68 10.59
CA ASP A 81 -4.97 -7.38 11.88
C ASP A 81 -5.20 -8.89 11.70
N GLY A 82 -5.77 -9.30 10.57
CA GLY A 82 -5.94 -10.71 10.21
C GLY A 82 -4.63 -11.44 9.86
N PHE A 83 -3.48 -10.75 9.83
CA PHE A 83 -2.18 -11.33 9.51
C PHE A 83 -1.21 -11.22 10.69
N LYS A 84 -0.27 -12.18 10.77
CA LYS A 84 0.78 -12.20 11.79
C LYS A 84 1.66 -10.93 11.79
N PHE A 85 1.67 -10.14 10.72
CA PHE A 85 2.42 -8.89 10.61
C PHE A 85 1.58 -7.62 10.88
N GLY A 86 0.33 -7.73 11.34
CA GLY A 86 -0.57 -6.59 11.56
C GLY A 86 0.03 -5.50 12.45
N TYR A 87 0.63 -5.90 13.57
CA TYR A 87 1.32 -4.99 14.48
C TYR A 87 2.46 -4.20 13.81
N MET A 88 3.14 -4.81 12.82
CA MET A 88 4.21 -4.13 12.08
C MET A 88 3.64 -3.09 11.10
N VAL A 89 2.43 -3.33 10.56
CA VAL A 89 1.74 -2.34 9.71
C VAL A 89 1.29 -1.18 10.56
N GLN A 90 0.67 -1.42 11.72
CA GLN A 90 0.26 -0.37 12.65
C GLN A 90 1.44 0.51 13.07
N ALA A 91 2.54 -0.10 13.54
CA ALA A 91 3.76 0.62 13.90
C ALA A 91 4.39 1.35 12.70
N GLY A 92 4.34 0.75 11.51
CA GLY A 92 4.84 1.36 10.28
C GLY A 92 4.03 2.60 9.85
N VAL A 93 2.70 2.54 9.96
CA VAL A 93 1.80 3.66 9.67
C VAL A 93 2.03 4.80 10.64
N ALA A 94 2.14 4.52 11.95
CA ALA A 94 2.44 5.53 12.95
C ALA A 94 3.73 6.28 12.61
N ARG A 95 4.84 5.55 12.45
CA ARG A 95 6.15 6.13 12.07
C ARG A 95 6.12 6.91 10.76
N ALA A 96 5.34 6.45 9.79
CA ALA A 96 5.21 7.15 8.52
C ALA A 96 4.43 8.46 8.65
N LYS A 97 3.42 8.52 9.51
CA LYS A 97 2.68 9.74 9.84
C LYS A 97 3.55 10.74 10.61
N ASP A 98 4.31 10.28 11.60
CA ASP A 98 5.26 11.13 12.33
C ASP A 98 6.25 11.78 11.37
N LYS A 99 6.85 10.98 10.49
CA LYS A 99 7.79 11.47 9.47
C LYS A 99 7.14 12.44 8.48
N ALA A 100 5.88 12.22 8.11
CA ALA A 100 5.15 13.11 7.23
C ALA A 100 4.88 14.47 7.90
N ALA A 101 4.53 14.47 9.19
CA ALA A 101 4.36 15.69 9.99
C ALA A 101 5.68 16.47 10.11
N GLU A 102 6.80 15.79 10.42
CA GLU A 102 8.12 16.43 10.48
C GLU A 102 8.56 17.00 9.11
N ALA A 103 8.26 16.27 8.03
CA ALA A 103 8.55 16.73 6.67
C ALA A 103 7.72 17.97 6.29
N ALA A 104 6.45 18.04 6.71
CA ALA A 104 5.58 19.20 6.49
C ALA A 104 6.13 20.45 7.19
N ILE A 105 6.46 20.36 8.48
CA ILE A 105 7.04 21.48 9.25
C ILE A 105 8.35 21.98 8.60
N ARG A 106 9.20 21.05 8.16
CA ARG A 106 10.44 21.41 7.47
C ARG A 106 10.19 22.05 6.10
N ALA A 107 9.14 21.62 5.39
CA ALA A 107 8.78 22.19 4.09
C ALA A 107 8.23 23.62 4.26
N GLU A 108 7.39 23.86 5.26
CA GLU A 108 6.85 25.19 5.60
C GLU A 108 7.99 26.15 5.94
N ARG A 109 8.89 25.77 6.86
CA ARG A 109 10.04 26.61 7.21
C ARG A 109 10.93 26.96 6.01
N LYS A 110 11.13 26.00 5.10
CA LYS A 110 11.89 26.25 3.86
C LYS A 110 11.12 27.15 2.89
N ALA A 111 9.80 27.06 2.84
CA ALA A 111 8.98 27.93 2.01
C ALA A 111 9.00 29.38 2.55
N GLU A 112 8.92 29.57 3.87
CA GLU A 112 9.04 30.87 4.53
C GLU A 112 10.42 31.49 4.31
N GLU A 113 11.51 30.73 4.46
CA GLU A 113 12.87 31.22 4.21
C GLU A 113 13.08 31.64 2.75
N ARG A 114 12.52 30.88 1.80
CA ARG A 114 12.54 31.23 0.37
C ARG A 114 11.71 32.48 0.08
N ALA A 115 10.54 32.62 0.70
CA ALA A 115 9.69 33.80 0.54
C ALA A 115 10.38 35.06 1.11
N ALA A 116 11.01 34.96 2.29
CA ALA A 116 11.75 36.06 2.91
C ALA A 116 12.98 36.46 2.08
N LYS A 117 13.75 35.51 1.54
CA LYS A 117 14.86 35.79 0.63
C LYS A 117 14.40 36.49 -0.65
N LYS A 118 13.27 36.05 -1.22
CA LYS A 118 12.72 36.65 -2.44
C LYS A 118 12.20 38.07 -2.22
N ALA A 119 11.59 38.34 -1.06
CA ALA A 119 11.15 39.69 -0.69
C ALA A 119 12.34 40.65 -0.48
N ALA A 120 13.42 40.17 0.14
CA ALA A 120 14.63 40.97 0.34
C ALA A 120 15.39 41.29 -0.96
N GLU A 121 15.30 40.42 -1.98
CA GLU A 121 15.93 40.64 -3.28
C GLU A 121 15.16 41.67 -4.13
N ASP A 122 13.82 41.65 -4.06
CA ASP A 122 12.92 42.56 -4.78
C ASP A 122 12.98 44.02 -4.25
N GLU A 123 13.22 44.21 -2.95
CA GLU A 123 13.33 45.54 -2.32
C GLU A 123 14.69 46.23 -2.60
N THR A 124 15.67 45.50 -3.16
CA THR A 124 17.01 46.01 -3.48
C THR A 124 17.26 46.23 -4.99
N ALA A 125 16.25 45.99 -5.83
CA ALA A 125 16.31 46.16 -7.29
C ALA A 125 15.63 47.47 -7.74
#